data_AF-A0A935QZX3-F1
#
_entry.id   AF-A0A935QZX3-F1
#
_cell.length_a   1.000
_cell.length_b   1.000
_cell.length_c   1.000
_cell.angle_alpha   90.00
_cell.angle_beta   90.00
_cell.angle_gamma   90.00
#
_symmetry.space_group_name_H-M   'P 1'
#
loop_
_entity.id
_entity.type
_entity.pdbx_description
1 polymer ?
#
loop_
_entity_poly.entity_id
_entity_poly.type
_entity_poly.pdbx_seq_one_letter_code
_entity_poly.pdbx_strand_id
1 'polypeptide(L)'
;MLTGGKDAVRDALVSGLAECLVLANDTSPRLCDDLRSRAGALPVFTVHLSVDELGQRIGKGARSALVVRRSAASRALLRELRWQAALR
;
A
#
# COMPACT_ATOMS: atom_id res chain seq x y z
N MET A 1 -6.10 0.39 -8.99
CA MET A 1 -5.29 -0.77 -9.42
C MET A 1 -4.30 -1.05 -8.32
N LEU A 2 -4.07 -2.33 -8.00
CA LEU A 2 -3.14 -2.72 -6.95
C LEU A 2 -1.81 -3.16 -7.56
N THR A 3 -0.71 -2.63 -7.05
CA THR A 3 0.64 -3.06 -7.40
C THR A 3 1.27 -3.68 -6.17
N GLY A 4 1.82 -4.89 -6.30
CA GLY A 4 2.44 -5.63 -5.19
C GLY A 4 3.75 -6.29 -5.61
N GLY A 5 4.60 -6.56 -4.63
CA GLY A 5 5.97 -7.03 -4.84
C GLY A 5 6.96 -5.89 -4.63
N LYS A 6 8.10 -6.18 -3.99
CA LYS A 6 9.03 -5.17 -3.46
C LYS A 6 9.47 -4.15 -4.52
N ASP A 7 9.92 -4.61 -5.68
CA ASP A 7 10.45 -3.71 -6.72
C ASP A 7 9.32 -2.94 -7.40
N ALA A 8 8.23 -3.62 -7.76
CA ALA A 8 7.05 -2.97 -8.35
C ALA A 8 6.42 -1.91 -7.42
N VAL A 9 6.43 -2.16 -6.10
CA VAL A 9 5.99 -1.18 -5.09
C VAL A 9 6.91 0.02 -5.06
N ARG A 10 8.24 -0.18 -5.08
CA ARG A 10 9.21 0.92 -5.11
C ARG A 10 9.05 1.78 -6.36
N ASP A 11 8.94 1.15 -7.53
CA ASP A 11 8.76 1.86 -8.80
C ASP A 11 7.44 2.63 -8.81
N ALA A 12 6.36 2.03 -8.30
CA ALA A 12 5.06 2.68 -8.23
C ALA A 12 5.06 3.92 -7.32
N LEU A 13 5.78 3.89 -6.19
CA LEU A 13 5.91 5.04 -5.29
C LEU A 13 6.66 6.21 -5.96
N VAL A 14 7.68 5.91 -6.78
CA VAL A 14 8.45 6.94 -7.50
C VAL A 14 7.70 7.49 -8.71
N SER A 15 6.83 6.69 -9.33
CA SER A 15 6.10 7.08 -10.56
C SER A 15 5.12 8.24 -10.40
N GLY A 16 4.82 8.70 -9.17
CA GLY A 16 3.84 9.76 -8.90
C GLY A 16 2.37 9.35 -9.10
N LEU A 17 2.11 8.08 -9.45
CA LEU A 17 0.76 7.55 -9.70
C LEU A 17 0.19 6.77 -8.50
N ALA A 18 0.95 6.70 -7.41
CA ALA A 18 0.55 6.11 -6.15
C ALA A 18 -0.38 7.07 -5.38
N GLU A 19 -1.48 6.54 -4.85
CA GLU A 19 -2.44 7.31 -4.05
C GLU A 19 -2.32 6.97 -2.55
N CYS A 20 -1.95 5.74 -2.22
CA CYS A 20 -1.53 5.34 -0.88
C CYS A 20 -0.69 4.06 -0.89
N LEU A 21 0.01 3.83 0.21
CA LEU A 21 0.75 2.62 0.52
C LEU A 21 0.03 1.83 1.61
N VAL A 22 -0.09 0.52 1.42
CA VAL A 22 -0.63 -0.43 2.40
C VAL A 22 0.47 -1.41 2.78
N LEU A 23 0.69 -1.61 4.08
CA LEU A 23 1.68 -2.52 4.66
C LEU A 23 0.99 -3.60 5.48
N ALA A 24 1.45 -4.85 5.35
CA ALA A 24 1.09 -5.93 6.26
C ALA A 24 1.63 -5.67 7.68
N ASN A 25 0.99 -6.21 8.72
CA ASN A 25 1.35 -5.96 10.12
C ASN A 25 2.71 -6.55 10.53
N ASP A 26 3.12 -7.64 9.87
CA ASP A 26 4.35 -8.40 10.07
C ASP A 26 5.43 -8.04 9.04
N THR A 27 5.25 -6.93 8.31
CA THR A 27 6.29 -6.39 7.44
C THR A 27 7.52 -6.02 8.26
N SER A 28 8.70 -6.46 7.82
CA SER A 28 9.93 -6.21 8.57
C SER A 28 10.18 -4.71 8.78
N PRO A 29 10.66 -4.28 9.97
CA PRO A 29 10.86 -2.85 10.28
C PRO A 29 11.73 -2.13 9.24
N ARG A 30 12.83 -2.76 8.82
CA ARG A 30 13.73 -2.21 7.79
C ARG A 30 13.03 -1.95 6.46
N LEU A 31 12.08 -2.80 6.06
CA LEU A 31 11.31 -2.60 4.83
C LEU A 31 10.23 -1.54 5.02
N CYS A 32 9.59 -1.48 6.18
CA CYS A 32 8.65 -0.42 6.53
C CYS A 32 9.30 0.97 6.41
N ASP A 33 10.50 1.13 6.94
CA ASP A 33 11.23 2.42 6.91
C ASP A 33 11.64 2.81 5.48
N ASP A 34 12.15 1.86 4.69
CA ASP A 34 12.46 2.07 3.26
C ASP A 34 11.21 2.48 2.46
N LEU A 35 10.07 1.82 2.67
CA LEU A 35 8.86 2.15 1.92
C LEU A 35 8.19 3.45 2.39
N ARG A 36 8.21 3.74 3.70
CA ARG A 36 7.69 5.00 4.25
C ARG A 36 8.50 6.21 3.78
N SER A 37 9.83 6.11 3.80
CA SER A 37 10.70 7.18 3.29
C SER A 37 10.44 7.48 1.81
N ARG A 38 10.19 6.44 0.99
CA ARG A 38 9.84 6.59 -0.43
C ARG A 38 8.42 7.10 -0.68
N ALA A 39 7.48 6.78 0.20
CA ALA A 39 6.10 7.25 0.10
C ALA A 39 5.99 8.78 0.30
N GLY A 40 6.92 9.38 1.05
CA GLY A 40 6.94 10.83 1.28
C GLY A 40 5.67 11.28 1.99
N ALA A 41 4.92 12.19 1.37
CA ALA A 41 3.65 12.69 1.90
C ALA A 41 2.45 11.77 1.64
N LEU A 42 2.62 10.65 0.93
CA LEU A 42 1.52 9.73 0.65
C LEU A 42 1.05 9.05 1.95
N PRO A 43 -0.28 8.88 2.12
CA PRO A 43 -0.82 8.12 3.22
C PRO A 43 -0.27 6.69 3.24
N VAL A 44 0.25 6.27 4.40
CA VAL A 44 0.70 4.91 4.66
C VAL A 44 -0.21 4.27 5.69
N PHE A 45 -0.82 3.16 5.32
CA PHE A 45 -1.72 2.40 6.17
C PHE A 45 -1.08 1.06 6.51
N THR A 46 -1.04 0.70 7.79
CA THR A 46 -0.73 -0.66 8.23
C THR A 46 -2.05 -1.37 8.51
N VAL A 47 -2.25 -2.54 7.91
CA VAL A 47 -3.45 -3.37 8.11
C VAL A 47 -3.14 -4.56 9.00
N HIS A 48 -4.15 -5.04 9.73
CA HIS A 48 -4.06 -6.26 10.55
C HIS A 48 -4.16 -7.53 9.69
N LEU A 49 -3.27 -7.67 8.73
CA LEU A 49 -3.11 -8.86 7.89
C LEU A 49 -1.62 -9.18 7.82
N SER A 50 -1.28 -10.47 7.92
CA SER A 50 0.08 -10.94 7.66
C SER A 50 0.45 -10.81 6.18
N VAL A 51 1.74 -10.96 5.88
CA VAL A 51 2.26 -10.97 4.50
C VAL A 51 1.53 -12.00 3.63
N ASP A 52 1.24 -13.17 4.18
CA ASP A 52 0.56 -14.25 3.46
C ASP A 52 -0.93 -13.96 3.28
N GLU A 53 -1.61 -13.51 4.34
CA GLU A 53 -3.03 -13.15 4.29
C GLU A 53 -3.29 -12.00 3.31
N LEU A 54 -2.42 -10.98 3.32
CA LEU A 54 -2.51 -9.85 2.39
C LEU A 54 -2.37 -10.31 0.94
N GLY A 55 -1.44 -11.22 0.65
CA GLY A 55 -1.27 -11.82 -0.66
C GLY A 55 -2.51 -12.60 -1.12
N GLN A 56 -3.01 -13.49 -0.26
CA GLN A 56 -4.19 -14.31 -0.54
C GLN A 56 -5.44 -13.47 -0.83
N ARG A 57 -5.65 -12.39 -0.07
CA ARG A 57 -6.80 -11.47 -0.26
C ARG A 57 -6.83 -10.81 -1.64
N ILE A 58 -5.68 -10.70 -2.31
CA ILE A 58 -5.58 -10.14 -3.67
C ILE A 58 -5.32 -11.21 -4.74
N GLY A 59 -5.43 -12.49 -4.39
CA GLY A 59 -5.20 -13.61 -5.31
C GLY A 59 -3.76 -13.71 -5.80
N LYS A 60 -2.79 -13.33 -4.96
CA LYS A 60 -1.34 -13.42 -5.24
C LYS A 60 -0.64 -14.22 -4.14
N GLY A 61 0.61 -14.59 -4.38
CA GLY A 61 1.48 -15.10 -3.30
C GLY A 61 1.80 -14.02 -2.26
N ALA A 62 2.59 -14.36 -1.24
CA ALA A 62 3.06 -13.47 -0.19
C ALA A 62 3.33 -12.02 -0.63
N ARG A 63 2.72 -11.05 0.08
CA ARG A 63 2.88 -9.60 -0.16
C ARG A 63 3.01 -8.85 1.15
N SER A 64 4.17 -8.23 1.36
CA SER A 64 4.40 -7.34 2.51
C SER A 64 3.83 -5.94 2.30
N ALA A 65 3.67 -5.51 1.06
CA ALA A 65 3.23 -4.17 0.73
C ALA A 65 2.44 -4.12 -0.58
N LEU A 66 1.51 -3.18 -0.64
CA LEU A 66 0.72 -2.85 -1.83
C LEU A 66 0.67 -1.35 -2.04
N VAL A 67 0.77 -0.91 -3.30
CA VAL A 67 0.44 0.45 -3.71
C VAL A 67 -0.93 0.45 -4.33
N VAL A 68 -1.79 1.35 -3.85
CA VAL A 68 -3.08 1.62 -4.49
C VAL A 68 -2.90 2.79 -5.44
N ARG A 69 -3.22 2.56 -6.72
CA ARG A 69 -3.26 3.57 -7.77
C ARG A 69 -4.68 3.89 -8.15
N ARG A 70 -4.96 5.13 -8.55
CA ARG A 70 -6.30 5.52 -9.01
C ARG A 70 -6.75 4.69 -10.20
N SER A 71 -7.88 4.03 -10.06
CA SER A 71 -8.62 3.38 -11.15
C SER A 71 -10.11 3.37 -10.83
N ALA A 72 -10.96 3.06 -11.81
CA ALA A 72 -12.41 2.93 -11.58
C ALA A 72 -12.73 2.01 -10.38
N ALA A 73 -12.10 0.83 -10.33
CA ALA A 73 -12.29 -0.15 -9.27
C ALA A 73 -11.79 0.27 -7.86
N SER A 74 -10.90 1.26 -7.76
CA SER A 74 -10.32 1.71 -6.47
C SER A 74 -10.84 3.07 -6.01
N ARG A 75 -11.69 3.73 -6.81
CA ARG A 75 -12.14 5.10 -6.57
C ARG A 75 -12.93 5.24 -5.27
N ALA A 76 -13.84 4.29 -4.98
CA ALA A 76 -14.66 4.31 -3.76
C ALA A 76 -13.79 4.11 -2.51
N LEU A 77 -12.91 3.10 -2.54
CA LEU A 77 -11.95 2.83 -1.47
C LEU A 77 -11.03 4.03 -1.20
N LEU A 78 -10.47 4.64 -2.24
CA LEU A 78 -9.59 5.80 -2.10
C LEU A 78 -10.31 7.01 -1.49
N ARG A 79 -11.61 7.18 -1.78
CA ARG A 79 -12.42 8.24 -1.17
C ARG A 79 -12.56 8.03 0.33
N GLU A 80 -12.88 6.81 0.74
CA GLU A 80 -13.00 6.44 2.16
C GLU A 80 -11.67 6.61 2.90
N LEU A 81 -10.57 6.10 2.33
CA LEU A 81 -9.24 6.21 2.94
C LEU A 81 -8.80 7.67 3.12
N ARG A 82 -9.12 8.55 2.18
CA ARG A 82 -8.84 9.99 2.29
C ARG A 82 -9.70 10.66 3.35
N TRP A 83 -10.97 10.29 3.44
CA TRP A 83 -11.86 10.79 4.50
C TRP A 83 -11.28 10.44 5.87
N GLN A 84 -10.90 9.18 6.08
CA GLN A 84 -10.31 8.74 7.34
C GLN A 84 -8.95 9.41 7.64
N ALA A 85 -8.13 9.64 6.60
CA ALA A 85 -6.88 10.36 6.75
C ALA A 85 -7.07 11.85 7.11
N ALA A 86 -8.16 12.48 6.65
CA ALA A 86 -8.47 13.89 6.96
C ALA A 86 -9.06 14.10 8.37
N LEU A 87 -9.51 13.02 9.03
CA LEU A 87 -10.03 13.05 10.40
C LEU A 87 -8.93 12.82 11.46
N ARG A 88 -7.68 12.63 11.05
CA ARG A 88 -6.52 12.46 11.92
C ARG A 88 -5.67 13.72 11.94
#